data_AF-D7N924-F1
#
_entry.id   AF-D7N924-F1
#
_cell.length_a   1.000
_cell.length_b   1.000
_cell.length_c   1.000
_cell.angle_alpha   90.00
_cell.angle_beta   90.00
_cell.angle_gamma   90.00
#
_symmetry.space_group_name_H-M   'P 1'
#
loop_
_entity.id
_entity.type
_entity.pdbx_description
1 polymer ?
#
loop_
_entity_poly.entity_id
_entity_poly.type
_entity_poly.pdbx_seq_one_letter_code
_entity_poly.pdbx_strand_id
1 'polypeptide(L)'
;RTPGKVDVEGEKTWNDNNDQDGKRPTEIKINLMKKVGDGPVVKKETKTVTAADGWKWSWKGLPEYEGGKKITYSITEEAVADYTTQINGYNVTNSRTPGKVDVEGEKTWNDNNDQDGKRPTEIKINLMKKVGDGPVVKKETKTVTAADGWKWSWKGLPEYEGGKKITYSITEEAVADYTTQINGYN
;
A
#
# COMPACT_ATOMS: atom_id res chain seq x y z
N ARG A 1 45.02 -26.48 -7.63
CA ARG A 1 44.14 -25.67 -6.76
C ARG A 1 42.75 -25.74 -7.36
N THR A 2 41.77 -26.34 -6.69
CA THR A 2 40.38 -26.34 -7.17
C THR A 2 39.91 -24.89 -7.24
N PRO A 3 39.32 -24.42 -8.35
CA PRO A 3 38.77 -23.07 -8.42
C PRO A 3 37.76 -22.88 -7.29
N GLY A 4 37.88 -21.78 -6.55
CA GLY A 4 36.90 -21.40 -5.53
C GLY A 4 35.51 -21.24 -6.15
N LYS A 5 34.48 -21.61 -5.38
CA LYS A 5 33.08 -21.44 -5.76
C LYS A 5 32.38 -20.57 -4.73
N VAL A 6 31.45 -19.75 -5.19
CA VAL A 6 30.60 -18.89 -4.35
C VAL A 6 29.15 -19.09 -4.70
N ASP A 7 28.28 -18.83 -3.73
CA ASP A 7 26.83 -18.84 -3.91
C ASP A 7 26.33 -17.39 -3.79
N VAL A 8 25.33 -17.04 -4.60
CA VAL A 8 24.64 -15.74 -4.54
C VAL A 8 23.19 -16.03 -4.21
N GLU A 9 22.76 -15.61 -3.03
CA GLU A 9 21.41 -15.82 -2.53
C GLU A 9 20.80 -14.48 -2.12
N GLY A 10 19.51 -14.32 -2.36
CA GLY A 10 18.80 -13.09 -2.06
C GLY A 10 17.32 -13.32 -1.88
N GLU A 11 16.66 -12.34 -1.29
CA GLU A 11 15.23 -12.33 -1.08
C GLU A 11 14.61 -10.97 -1.41
N LYS A 12 13.30 -11.00 -1.68
CA LYS A 12 12.50 -9.84 -2.02
C LYS A 12 11.60 -9.43 -0.87
N THR A 13 11.66 -8.15 -0.52
CA THR A 13 10.75 -7.48 0.41
C THR A 13 9.79 -6.57 -0.37
N TRP A 14 8.50 -6.66 -0.04
CA TRP A 14 7.45 -5.78 -0.57
C TRP A 14 7.03 -4.78 0.50
N ASN A 15 7.16 -3.49 0.20
CA ASN A 15 6.71 -2.40 1.05
C ASN A 15 5.54 -1.67 0.36
N ASP A 16 4.36 -2.29 0.40
CA ASP A 16 3.16 -1.90 -0.36
C ASP A 16 1.86 -2.03 0.46
N ASN A 17 1.98 -2.01 1.78
CA ASN A 17 0.89 -2.22 2.72
C ASN A 17 0.09 -3.53 2.47
N ASN A 18 0.82 -4.63 2.31
CA ASN A 18 0.25 -5.95 2.01
C ASN A 18 -0.60 -5.96 0.74
N ASP A 19 -0.05 -5.37 -0.33
CA ASP A 19 -0.69 -5.23 -1.64
C ASP A 19 -2.09 -4.60 -1.57
N GLN A 20 -2.24 -3.53 -0.78
CA GLN A 20 -3.52 -2.82 -0.59
C GLN A 20 -4.18 -2.46 -1.92
N ASP A 21 -3.37 -2.00 -2.88
CA ASP A 21 -3.81 -1.55 -4.20
C ASP A 21 -3.99 -2.70 -5.21
N GLY A 22 -3.63 -3.95 -4.87
CA GLY A 22 -3.69 -5.09 -5.79
C GLY A 22 -2.80 -4.90 -7.02
N LYS A 23 -1.63 -4.28 -6.83
CA LYS A 23 -0.71 -3.88 -7.91
C LYS A 23 0.60 -4.64 -7.86
N ARG A 24 0.84 -5.46 -6.84
CA ARG A 24 1.99 -6.33 -6.78
C ARG A 24 1.95 -7.30 -7.99
N PRO A 25 3.02 -7.38 -8.79
CA PRO A 25 3.06 -8.34 -9.89
C PRO A 25 3.11 -9.78 -9.35
N THR A 26 2.70 -10.73 -10.17
CA THR A 26 2.78 -12.16 -9.84
C THR A 26 4.20 -12.72 -9.91
N GLU A 27 5.08 -12.05 -10.66
CA GLU A 27 6.48 -12.41 -10.84
C GLU A 27 7.37 -11.17 -10.96
N ILE A 28 8.66 -11.35 -10.66
CA ILE A 28 9.73 -10.40 -10.95
C ILE A 28 10.87 -11.12 -11.66
N LYS A 29 11.74 -10.38 -12.32
CA LYS A 29 12.95 -10.92 -12.96
C LYS A 29 14.20 -10.35 -12.31
N ILE A 30 14.98 -11.22 -11.69
CA ILE A 30 16.29 -10.88 -11.10
C ILE A 30 17.39 -11.35 -12.05
N ASN A 31 18.27 -10.42 -12.44
CA ASN A 31 19.42 -10.69 -13.28
C ASN A 31 20.66 -10.86 -12.40
N LEU A 32 21.41 -11.94 -12.61
CA LEU A 32 22.76 -12.09 -12.10
C LEU A 32 23.73 -11.36 -13.02
N MET A 33 24.47 -10.42 -12.46
CA MET A 33 25.49 -9.66 -13.15
C MET A 33 26.87 -10.15 -12.74
N LYS A 34 27.82 -10.10 -13.68
CA LYS A 34 29.17 -10.61 -13.52
C LYS A 34 30.18 -9.58 -14.02
N LYS A 35 31.24 -9.33 -13.24
CA LYS A 35 32.40 -8.53 -13.64
C LYS A 35 33.69 -9.35 -13.45
N VAL A 36 34.54 -9.46 -14.46
CA VAL A 36 35.82 -10.19 -14.39
C VAL A 36 36.97 -9.18 -14.28
N GLY A 37 37.62 -9.10 -13.11
CA GLY A 37 38.61 -8.06 -12.81
C GLY A 37 38.05 -6.66 -13.10
N ASP A 38 38.79 -5.88 -13.89
CA ASP A 38 38.37 -4.54 -14.32
C ASP A 38 37.56 -4.50 -15.63
N GLY A 39 37.11 -5.66 -16.11
CA GLY A 39 36.28 -5.76 -17.30
C GLY A 39 34.88 -5.17 -17.14
N PRO A 40 34.07 -5.17 -18.21
CA PRO A 40 32.69 -4.69 -18.15
C PRO A 40 31.82 -5.60 -17.27
N VAL A 41 30.75 -5.03 -16.73
CA VAL A 41 29.67 -5.81 -16.09
C VAL A 41 28.79 -6.38 -17.19
N VAL A 42 28.58 -7.69 -17.17
CA VAL A 42 27.73 -8.40 -18.13
C VAL A 42 26.62 -9.16 -17.40
N LYS A 43 25.44 -9.21 -18.00
CA LYS A 43 24.35 -10.06 -17.54
C LYS A 43 24.71 -11.52 -17.83
N LYS A 44 24.72 -12.36 -16.80
CA LYS A 44 25.05 -13.78 -16.89
C LYS A 44 23.80 -14.65 -17.05
N GLU A 45 22.78 -14.39 -16.22
CA GLU A 45 21.59 -15.23 -16.12
C GLU A 45 20.42 -14.40 -15.59
N THR A 46 19.18 -14.85 -15.83
CA THR A 46 17.96 -14.29 -15.22
C THR A 46 17.20 -15.40 -14.52
N LYS A 47 16.62 -15.07 -13.37
CA LYS A 47 15.59 -15.88 -12.72
C LYS A 47 14.27 -15.13 -12.68
N THR A 48 13.22 -15.81 -13.10
CA THR A 48 11.85 -15.43 -12.74
C THR A 48 11.60 -15.90 -11.32
N VAL A 49 11.12 -15.00 -10.47
CA VAL A 49 10.85 -15.25 -9.05
C VAL A 49 9.40 -14.91 -8.77
N THR A 50 8.70 -15.81 -8.09
CA THR A 50 7.27 -15.71 -7.80
C THR A 50 7.00 -15.81 -6.29
N ALA A 51 5.74 -15.63 -5.90
CA ALA A 51 5.31 -15.91 -4.53
C ALA A 51 5.46 -17.40 -4.15
N ALA A 52 5.36 -18.34 -5.10
CA ALA A 52 5.54 -19.76 -4.85
C ALA A 52 6.99 -20.11 -4.45
N ASP A 53 7.96 -19.31 -4.92
CA ASP A 53 9.37 -19.41 -4.53
C ASP A 53 9.64 -18.76 -3.16
N GLY A 54 8.60 -18.27 -2.48
CA GLY A 54 8.73 -17.49 -1.26
C GLY A 54 9.48 -16.18 -1.48
N TRP A 55 9.47 -15.65 -2.71
CA TRP A 55 10.19 -14.43 -3.09
C TRP A 55 11.72 -14.53 -2.87
N LYS A 56 12.29 -15.73 -3.04
CA LYS A 56 13.72 -16.02 -2.83
C LYS A 56 14.38 -16.56 -4.09
N TRP A 57 15.69 -16.35 -4.21
CA TRP A 57 16.51 -16.91 -5.29
C TRP A 57 17.91 -17.28 -4.80
N SER A 58 18.54 -18.21 -5.50
CA SER A 58 19.91 -18.67 -5.24
C SER A 58 20.58 -19.12 -6.54
N TRP A 59 21.80 -18.66 -6.81
CA TRP A 59 22.70 -19.22 -7.82
C TRP A 59 23.88 -19.88 -7.10
N LYS A 60 24.00 -21.20 -7.24
CA LYS A 60 24.99 -21.99 -6.52
C LYS A 60 26.19 -22.36 -7.39
N GLY A 61 27.35 -22.51 -6.76
CA GLY A 61 28.55 -23.03 -7.39
C GLY A 61 29.13 -22.11 -8.45
N LEU A 62 28.93 -20.79 -8.34
CA LEU A 62 29.45 -19.81 -9.28
C LEU A 62 30.98 -19.75 -9.15
N PRO A 63 31.73 -19.70 -10.27
CA PRO A 63 33.18 -19.61 -10.21
C PRO A 63 33.61 -18.29 -9.55
N GLU A 64 34.61 -18.35 -8.67
CA GLU A 64 35.20 -17.18 -8.03
C GLU A 64 36.23 -16.48 -8.94
N TYR A 65 36.80 -17.21 -9.90
CA TYR A 65 37.81 -16.72 -10.84
C TYR A 65 37.53 -17.16 -12.27
N GLU A 66 37.90 -16.32 -13.24
CA GLU A 66 37.91 -16.63 -14.66
C GLU A 66 39.15 -16.03 -15.31
N GLY A 67 39.89 -16.86 -16.07
CA GLY A 67 41.16 -16.43 -16.67
C GLY A 67 42.19 -15.89 -15.66
N GLY A 68 42.19 -16.43 -14.43
CA GLY A 68 43.07 -15.98 -13.34
C GLY A 68 42.64 -14.66 -12.66
N LYS A 69 41.56 -14.01 -13.11
CA LYS A 69 41.03 -12.76 -12.52
C LYS A 69 39.82 -13.05 -11.63
N LYS A 70 39.70 -12.32 -10.52
CA LYS A 70 38.58 -12.45 -9.58
C LYS A 70 37.27 -12.01 -10.24
N ILE A 71 36.19 -12.72 -9.95
CA ILE A 71 34.84 -12.36 -10.38
C ILE A 71 34.13 -11.63 -9.24
N THR A 72 33.50 -10.50 -9.56
CA THR A 72 32.52 -9.84 -8.69
C THR A 72 31.13 -10.09 -9.24
N TYR A 73 30.24 -10.60 -8.40
CA TYR A 73 28.83 -10.76 -8.72
C TYR A 73 28.02 -9.62 -8.11
N SER A 74 26.98 -9.21 -8.84
CA SER A 74 25.94 -8.29 -8.36
C SER A 74 24.61 -8.72 -8.98
N ILE A 75 23.52 -8.06 -8.59
CA ILE A 75 22.21 -8.31 -9.19
C ILE A 75 21.60 -7.01 -9.71
N THR A 76 20.66 -7.15 -10.65
CA THR A 76 19.68 -6.10 -10.97
C THR A 76 18.29 -6.73 -11.01
N GLU A 77 17.27 -5.90 -10.82
CA GLU A 77 15.88 -6.27 -11.07
C GLU A 77 15.38 -5.56 -12.32
N GLU A 78 14.60 -6.25 -13.15
CA GLU A 78 13.85 -5.59 -14.23
C GLU A 78 12.74 -4.71 -13.64
N ALA A 79 12.54 -3.51 -14.21
CA ALA A 79 11.63 -2.52 -13.66
C ALA A 79 10.24 -3.08 -13.37
N VAL A 80 9.75 -2.84 -12.15
CA VAL A 80 8.39 -3.19 -11.75
C VAL A 80 7.55 -1.92 -11.81
N ALA A 81 6.49 -1.95 -12.63
CA ALA A 81 5.63 -0.78 -12.84
C ALA A 81 5.05 -0.27 -11.51
N ASP A 82 5.08 1.06 -11.32
CA ASP A 82 4.62 1.78 -10.12
C ASP A 82 5.34 1.45 -8.79
N TYR A 83 6.50 0.79 -8.85
CA TYR A 83 7.33 0.51 -7.69
C TYR A 83 8.69 1.19 -7.80
N THR A 84 9.19 1.65 -6.65
CA THR A 84 10.59 2.07 -6.51
C THR A 84 11.41 0.89 -5.98
N THR A 85 12.46 0.51 -6.72
CA THR A 85 13.36 -0.60 -6.37
C THR A 85 14.59 -0.09 -5.61
N GLN A 86 14.93 -0.77 -4.51
CA GLN A 86 16.19 -0.61 -3.77
C GLN A 86 16.89 -1.97 -3.67
N ILE A 87 18.20 -2.02 -3.96
CA ILE A 87 19.01 -3.24 -3.85
C ILE A 87 20.04 -3.04 -2.74
N ASN A 88 20.08 -3.96 -1.77
CA ASN A 88 21.06 -3.99 -0.69
C ASN A 88 21.80 -5.33 -0.68
N GLY A 89 23.04 -5.34 -1.18
CA GLY A 89 23.76 -6.58 -1.47
C GLY A 89 23.02 -7.38 -2.56
N TYR A 90 22.44 -8.51 -2.18
CA TYR A 90 21.63 -9.35 -3.05
C TYR A 90 20.15 -9.35 -2.71
N ASN A 91 19.71 -8.56 -1.72
CA ASN A 91 18.31 -8.41 -1.38
C ASN A 91 17.68 -7.25 -2.15
N VAL A 92 16.41 -7.38 -2.50
CA VAL A 92 15.65 -6.37 -3.23
C VAL A 92 14.45 -5.94 -2.42
N THR A 93 14.23 -4.63 -2.29
CA THR A 93 13.03 -4.06 -1.71
C THR A 93 12.31 -3.24 -2.76
N ASN A 94 11.03 -3.55 -3.02
CA ASN A 94 10.17 -2.68 -3.82
C ASN A 94 9.17 -1.97 -2.93
N SER A 95 9.11 -0.65 -3.06
CA SER A 95 8.19 0.19 -2.31
C SER A 95 7.14 0.84 -3.22
N ARG A 96 5.90 0.84 -2.76
CA ARG A 96 4.77 1.57 -3.35
C ARG A 96 4.00 2.24 -2.21
N THR A 97 3.64 3.51 -2.39
CA THR A 97 2.82 4.24 -1.42
C THR A 97 1.37 4.30 -1.92
N PRO A 98 0.43 3.59 -1.27
CA PRO A 98 -0.98 3.65 -1.63
C PRO A 98 -1.60 5.04 -1.50
N GLY A 99 -2.60 5.31 -2.34
CA GLY A 99 -3.43 6.50 -2.25
C GLY A 99 -4.25 6.55 -0.95
N LYS A 100 -4.51 7.76 -0.47
CA LYS A 100 -5.33 8.04 0.72
C LYS A 100 -6.36 9.13 0.42
N VAL A 101 -7.49 9.08 1.11
CA VAL A 101 -8.56 10.07 1.02
C VAL A 101 -8.98 10.53 2.41
N ASP A 102 -9.46 11.76 2.48
CA ASP A 102 -10.03 12.35 3.69
C ASP A 102 -11.55 12.52 3.49
N VAL A 103 -12.32 12.31 4.56
CA VAL A 103 -13.78 12.53 4.58
C VAL A 103 -14.06 13.56 5.68
N GLU A 104 -14.50 14.75 5.27
CA GLU A 104 -14.78 15.86 6.17
C GLU A 104 -16.17 16.41 5.90
N GLY A 105 -16.83 16.87 6.96
CA GLY A 105 -18.18 17.39 6.87
C GLY A 105 -18.57 18.23 8.08
N GLU A 106 -19.72 18.90 7.95
CA GLU A 106 -20.30 19.71 9.00
C GLU A 106 -21.82 19.60 9.03
N LYS A 107 -22.41 19.72 10.23
CA LYS A 107 -23.85 19.71 10.41
C LYS A 107 -24.38 21.15 10.39
N THR A 108 -25.34 21.37 9.51
CA THR A 108 -26.17 22.58 9.52
C THR A 108 -27.51 22.27 10.19
N TRP A 109 -27.91 23.11 11.15
CA TRP A 109 -29.22 23.03 11.80
C TRP A 109 -30.18 24.02 11.16
N ASN A 110 -31.32 23.53 10.68
CA ASN A 110 -32.42 24.35 10.17
C ASN A 110 -33.58 24.33 11.18
N ASP A 111 -33.43 25.06 12.28
CA ASP A 111 -34.31 25.01 13.46
C ASP A 111 -34.52 26.37 14.15
N ASN A 112 -34.40 27.46 13.39
CA ASN A 112 -34.54 28.84 13.90
C ASN A 112 -33.65 29.15 15.12
N ASN A 113 -32.41 28.67 15.10
CA ASN A 113 -31.46 28.82 16.20
C ASN A 113 -31.96 28.18 17.51
N ASP A 114 -32.42 26.94 17.41
CA ASP A 114 -32.91 26.13 18.54
C ASP A 114 -34.07 26.80 19.31
N GLN A 115 -35.02 27.41 18.60
CA GLN A 115 -36.14 28.15 19.21
C GLN A 115 -36.97 27.30 20.18
N ASP A 116 -37.13 26.01 19.88
CA ASP A 116 -37.92 25.07 20.68
C ASP A 116 -37.09 24.36 21.77
N GLY A 117 -35.77 24.60 21.83
CA GLY A 117 -34.87 23.96 22.79
C GLY A 117 -34.75 22.44 22.61
N LYS A 118 -34.96 21.95 21.39
CA LYS A 118 -34.99 20.52 21.05
C LYS A 118 -33.69 20.01 20.45
N ARG A 119 -32.75 20.91 20.12
CA ARG A 119 -31.48 20.52 19.53
C ARG A 119 -30.72 19.62 20.53
N PRO A 120 -30.28 18.43 20.11
CA PRO A 120 -29.53 17.55 20.98
C PRO A 120 -28.16 18.16 21.31
N THR A 121 -27.57 17.73 22.41
CA THR A 121 -26.20 18.13 22.79
C THR A 121 -25.14 17.47 21.92
N GLU A 122 -25.47 16.34 21.30
CA GLU A 122 -24.59 15.59 20.41
C GLU A 122 -25.36 14.88 19.30
N ILE A 123 -24.67 14.59 18.20
CA ILE A 123 -25.12 13.70 17.13
C ILE A 123 -24.07 12.61 16.89
N LYS A 124 -24.47 11.52 16.26
CA LYS A 124 -23.55 10.43 15.87
C LYS A 124 -23.51 10.30 14.36
N ILE A 125 -22.34 10.56 13.79
CA ILE A 125 -22.07 10.39 12.36
C ILE A 125 -21.29 9.09 12.16
N ASN A 126 -21.82 8.20 11.34
CA ASN A 126 -21.20 6.94 10.97
C ASN A 126 -20.49 7.09 9.63
N LEU A 127 -19.21 6.75 9.58
CA LEU A 127 -18.49 6.54 8.33
C LEU A 127 -18.85 5.17 7.77
N MET A 128 -19.35 5.16 6.55
CA MET A 128 -19.69 3.96 5.80
C MET A 128 -18.65 3.71 4.72
N LYS A 129 -18.43 2.44 4.40
CA LYS A 129 -17.41 1.99 3.44
C LYS A 129 -18.01 0.95 2.51
N LYS A 130 -17.77 1.08 1.21
CA LYS A 130 -18.07 0.06 0.19
C LYS A 130 -16.80 -0.29 -0.58
N VAL A 131 -16.46 -1.58 -0.67
CA VAL A 131 -15.28 -2.06 -1.44
C VAL A 131 -15.76 -2.58 -2.80
N GLY A 132 -15.43 -1.87 -3.88
CA GLY A 132 -15.95 -2.17 -5.22
C GLY A 132 -17.49 -2.30 -5.23
N ASP A 133 -17.99 -3.42 -5.75
CA ASP A 133 -19.42 -3.75 -5.77
C ASP A 133 -19.93 -4.49 -4.53
N GLY A 134 -19.11 -4.60 -3.49
CA GLY A 134 -19.49 -5.24 -2.23
C GLY A 134 -20.57 -4.49 -1.44
N PRO A 135 -21.00 -5.04 -0.30
CA PRO A 135 -21.97 -4.38 0.58
C PRO A 135 -21.37 -3.11 1.21
N VAL A 136 -22.25 -2.18 1.55
CA VAL A 136 -21.90 -1.03 2.39
C VAL A 136 -21.82 -1.50 3.84
N VAL A 137 -20.70 -1.24 4.50
CA VAL A 137 -20.48 -1.59 5.91
C VAL A 137 -20.14 -0.35 6.73
N LYS A 138 -20.61 -0.30 7.97
CA LYS A 138 -20.22 0.74 8.93
C LYS A 138 -18.77 0.51 9.34
N LYS A 139 -17.93 1.52 9.18
CA LYS A 139 -16.50 1.48 9.50
C LYS A 139 -16.22 2.06 10.89
N GLU A 140 -16.79 3.22 11.18
CA GLU A 140 -16.50 3.99 12.40
C GLU A 140 -17.67 4.91 12.74
N THR A 141 -17.78 5.34 14.00
CA THR A 141 -18.72 6.38 14.44
C THR A 141 -17.96 7.51 15.14
N LYS A 142 -18.37 8.74 14.90
CA LYS A 142 -17.98 9.90 15.69
C LYS A 142 -19.18 10.51 16.38
N THR A 143 -19.03 10.80 17.66
CA THR A 143 -19.90 11.72 18.38
C THR A 143 -19.43 13.14 18.08
N VAL A 144 -20.36 14.00 17.67
CA VAL A 144 -20.10 15.40 17.28
C VAL A 144 -20.97 16.31 18.12
N THR A 145 -20.38 17.36 18.67
CA THR A 145 -21.04 18.31 19.57
C THR A 145 -20.93 19.75 19.07
N ALA A 146 -21.62 20.68 19.75
CA ALA A 146 -21.45 22.11 19.51
C ALA A 146 -20.00 22.59 19.79
N ALA A 147 -19.29 21.96 20.72
CA ALA A 147 -17.89 22.31 21.03
C ALA A 147 -16.94 21.99 19.85
N ASP A 148 -17.30 21.00 19.03
CA ASP A 148 -16.58 20.65 17.80
C ASP A 148 -16.95 21.57 16.62
N GLY A 149 -17.78 22.60 16.88
CA GLY A 149 -18.36 23.44 15.83
C GLY A 149 -19.26 22.66 14.88
N TRP A 150 -19.81 21.52 15.34
CA TRP A 150 -20.60 20.60 14.53
C TRP A 150 -19.85 20.03 13.31
N LYS A 151 -18.51 19.86 13.40
CA LYS A 151 -17.67 19.35 12.30
C LYS A 151 -17.06 17.99 12.62
N TRP A 152 -16.78 17.22 11.57
CA TRP A 152 -16.06 15.95 11.67
C TRP A 152 -15.05 15.80 10.52
N SER A 153 -14.01 14.98 10.77
CA SER A 153 -12.99 14.65 9.78
C SER A 153 -12.40 13.26 10.04
N TRP A 154 -12.40 12.38 9.06
CA TRP A 154 -11.62 11.14 9.04
C TRP A 154 -10.50 11.29 8.01
N LYS A 155 -9.25 11.24 8.47
CA LYS A 155 -8.07 11.47 7.64
C LYS A 155 -7.33 10.19 7.30
N GLY A 156 -6.68 10.18 6.14
CA GLY A 156 -5.77 9.13 5.72
C GLY A 156 -6.45 7.79 5.48
N LEU A 157 -7.73 7.80 5.08
CA LEU A 157 -8.47 6.59 4.79
C LEU A 157 -7.91 5.93 3.52
N PRO A 158 -7.77 4.59 3.48
CA PRO A 158 -7.27 3.90 2.29
C PRO A 158 -8.21 4.14 1.10
N GLU A 159 -7.64 4.42 -0.07
CA GLU A 159 -8.39 4.58 -1.32
C GLU A 159 -8.78 3.23 -1.94
N TYR A 160 -7.98 2.19 -1.72
CA TYR A 160 -8.21 0.83 -2.21
C TYR A 160 -8.12 -0.18 -1.08
N GLU A 161 -8.76 -1.33 -1.26
CA GLU A 161 -8.58 -2.51 -0.41
C GLU A 161 -8.67 -3.77 -1.27
N GLY A 162 -7.61 -4.59 -1.20
CA GLY A 162 -7.48 -5.78 -2.05
C GLY A 162 -7.60 -5.45 -3.54
N GLY A 163 -7.05 -4.30 -3.95
CA GLY A 163 -7.11 -3.80 -5.32
C GLY A 163 -8.46 -3.29 -5.82
N LYS A 164 -9.47 -3.23 -4.95
CA LYS A 164 -10.78 -2.65 -5.27
C LYS A 164 -10.90 -1.26 -4.68
N LYS A 165 -11.40 -0.31 -5.48
CA LYS A 165 -11.62 1.07 -5.03
C LYS A 165 -12.62 1.09 -3.88
N ILE A 166 -12.32 1.87 -2.86
CA ILE A 166 -13.23 2.13 -1.75
C ILE A 166 -14.07 3.37 -2.07
N THR A 167 -15.39 3.25 -1.87
CA THR A 167 -16.30 4.41 -1.82
C THR A 167 -16.68 4.65 -0.37
N TYR A 168 -16.46 5.87 0.12
CA TYR A 168 -16.90 6.30 1.44
C TYR A 168 -18.21 7.09 1.33
N SER A 169 -19.06 6.94 2.34
CA SER A 169 -20.25 7.76 2.54
C SER A 169 -20.48 7.94 4.05
N ILE A 170 -21.44 8.75 4.44
CA ILE A 170 -21.83 8.89 5.84
C ILE A 170 -23.30 8.54 6.06
N THR A 171 -23.65 8.26 7.30
CA THR A 171 -25.04 8.28 7.80
C THR A 171 -25.06 8.99 9.14
N GLU A 172 -26.19 9.61 9.48
CA GLU A 172 -26.44 10.17 10.81
C GLU A 172 -27.42 9.24 11.55
N GLU A 173 -27.13 8.94 12.82
CA GLU A 173 -28.12 8.26 13.66
C GLU A 173 -29.33 9.16 13.92
N ALA A 174 -30.53 8.58 13.92
CA ALA A 174 -31.76 9.36 13.98
C ALA A 174 -31.77 10.34 15.17
N VAL A 175 -32.04 11.61 14.87
CA VAL A 175 -32.23 12.65 15.87
C VAL A 175 -33.73 12.86 16.07
N ALA A 176 -34.21 12.68 17.30
CA ALA A 176 -35.62 12.86 17.63
C ALA A 176 -36.10 14.26 17.25
N ASP A 177 -37.29 14.38 16.67
CA ASP A 177 -37.90 15.62 16.18
C ASP A 177 -37.23 16.29 14.97
N TYR A 178 -36.23 15.66 14.36
CA TYR A 178 -35.56 16.18 13.16
C TYR A 178 -35.62 15.21 11.98
N THR A 179 -35.64 15.77 10.77
CA THR A 179 -35.43 15.04 9.51
C THR A 179 -34.02 15.25 9.01
N THR A 180 -33.31 14.17 8.69
CA THR A 180 -31.93 14.22 8.15
C THR A 180 -31.94 14.31 6.63
N GLN A 181 -31.12 15.21 6.08
CA GLN A 181 -30.70 15.21 4.69
C GLN A 181 -29.17 15.22 4.64
N ILE A 182 -28.58 14.38 3.79
CA ILE A 182 -27.13 14.29 3.60
C ILE A 182 -26.80 14.71 2.17
N ASN A 183 -25.95 15.73 2.03
CA ASN A 183 -25.45 16.23 0.75
C ASN A 183 -23.94 16.02 0.69
N GLY A 184 -23.52 14.89 0.10
CA GLY A 184 -22.12 14.46 0.12
C GLY A 184 -21.72 13.97 1.51
N TYR A 185 -20.94 14.76 2.22
CA TYR A 185 -20.50 14.47 3.59
C TYR A 185 -21.03 15.44 4.63
N ASN A 186 -22.00 16.30 4.29
CA ASN A 186 -22.66 17.24 5.19
C ASN A 186 -24.10 16.81 5.47
#